data_AF-A0A842VS71-F1
#
_entry.id   AF-A0A842VS71-F1
#
_cell.length_a   1.000
_cell.length_b   1.000
_cell.length_c   1.000
_cell.angle_alpha   90.00
_cell.angle_beta   90.00
_cell.angle_gamma   90.00
#
_symmetry.space_group_name_H-M   'P 1'
#
loop_
_entity.id
_entity.type
_entity.pdbx_description
1 polymer ?
#
loop_
_entity_poly.entity_id
_entity_poly.type
_entity_poly.pdbx_seq_one_letter_code
_entity_poly.pdbx_strand_id
1 'polypeptide(L)'
;MGLRTERLAEDLLDLAVNKFNKKYSLEFLAGLGADPMTMIGAAAYKQIPVLVSIPQLVGGGAVGLCIGDSISIHDRCAKNAEILGNADVIIESGLALAQEIHDGPFETYTGHGIWAQWDNKPVYSLKGKHLIRFDLDENLEKVWQQQRDSSKIQKAIADGKPKTKITGVPFRMEMSGFARLETSIPIVGDLGEIWPIVASRVAKDLDIKLDFMSYKQETTQGKEMREWIVDNVKYIDRKKLKIGLNEYEL
;
A
#
# COMPACT_ATOMS: atom_id res chain seq x y z
N MET A 1 15.46 -8.38 -18.22
CA MET A 1 14.29 -7.62 -18.70
C MET A 1 14.12 -6.41 -17.80
N GLY A 2 14.08 -5.18 -18.32
CA GLY A 2 13.99 -3.97 -17.46
C GLY A 2 14.16 -2.64 -18.21
N LEU A 3 15.07 -2.60 -19.18
CA LEU A 3 15.44 -1.36 -19.90
C LEU A 3 14.26 -0.56 -20.46
N ARG A 4 13.26 -1.23 -21.05
CA ARG A 4 12.07 -0.56 -21.59
C ARG A 4 11.29 0.17 -20.50
N THR A 5 11.10 -0.48 -19.35
CA THR A 5 10.35 0.08 -18.23
C THR A 5 11.12 1.23 -17.58
N GLU A 6 12.44 1.10 -17.47
CA GLU A 6 13.31 2.16 -16.94
C GLU A 6 13.28 3.40 -17.84
N ARG A 7 13.49 3.26 -19.14
CA ARG A 7 13.41 4.39 -20.08
C ARG A 7 12.03 5.04 -20.11
N LEU A 8 10.98 4.23 -20.00
CA LEU A 8 9.61 4.77 -19.93
C LEU A 8 9.40 5.56 -18.63
N ALA A 9 9.96 5.11 -17.51
CA ALA A 9 9.87 5.84 -16.26
C ALA A 9 10.58 7.20 -16.35
N GLU A 10 11.74 7.27 -17.02
CA GLU A 10 12.46 8.53 -17.28
C GLU A 10 11.64 9.47 -18.19
N ASP A 11 11.06 8.96 -19.28
CA ASP A 11 10.17 9.74 -20.16
C ASP A 11 8.97 10.32 -19.38
N LEU A 12 8.38 9.52 -18.49
CA LEU A 12 7.25 9.94 -17.66
C LEU A 12 7.67 10.92 -16.55
N LEU A 13 8.89 10.79 -16.02
CA LEU A 13 9.43 11.74 -15.06
C LEU A 13 9.62 13.11 -15.71
N ASP A 14 10.14 13.18 -16.94
CA ASP A 14 10.25 14.43 -17.69
C ASP A 14 8.90 15.14 -17.81
N LEU A 15 7.83 14.39 -18.14
CA LEU A 15 6.47 14.93 -18.14
C LEU A 15 6.05 15.41 -16.74
N ALA A 16 6.22 14.59 -15.70
CA ALA A 16 5.85 14.93 -14.34
C ALA A 16 6.52 16.22 -13.87
N VAL A 17 7.83 16.36 -14.10
CA VAL A 17 8.63 17.49 -13.61
C VAL A 17 8.51 18.70 -14.52
N ASN A 18 8.76 18.56 -15.81
CA ASN A 18 8.91 19.70 -16.71
C ASN A 18 7.58 20.16 -17.31
N LYS A 19 6.69 19.23 -17.67
CA LYS A 19 5.37 19.59 -18.20
C LYS A 19 4.38 19.93 -17.09
N PHE A 20 4.36 19.11 -16.03
CA PHE A 20 3.36 19.19 -14.97
C PHE A 20 3.83 19.83 -13.68
N ASN A 21 5.08 20.28 -13.61
CA ASN A 21 5.64 20.93 -12.42
C ASN A 21 5.40 20.12 -11.14
N LYS A 22 5.65 18.81 -11.21
CA LYS A 22 5.48 17.83 -10.11
C LYS A 22 4.05 17.71 -9.56
N LYS A 23 3.03 18.03 -10.35
CA LYS A 23 1.62 17.91 -9.94
C LYS A 23 1.11 16.45 -9.91
N TYR A 24 1.60 15.59 -10.80
CA TYR A 24 1.12 14.22 -10.97
C TYR A 24 2.20 13.20 -10.61
N SER A 25 1.79 12.15 -9.91
CA SER A 25 2.67 11.03 -9.59
C SER A 25 2.98 10.20 -10.83
N LEU A 26 4.14 9.55 -10.83
CA LEU A 26 4.55 8.66 -11.91
C LEU A 26 3.53 7.53 -12.13
N GLU A 27 2.95 7.02 -11.03
CA GLU A 27 1.94 5.96 -11.02
C GLU A 27 0.68 6.37 -11.79
N PHE A 28 0.20 7.60 -11.58
CA PHE A 28 -0.97 8.13 -12.29
C PHE A 28 -0.67 8.32 -13.79
N LEU A 29 0.46 8.95 -14.12
CA LEU A 29 0.84 9.19 -15.51
C LEU A 29 1.05 7.87 -16.28
N ALA A 30 1.72 6.89 -15.65
CA ALA A 30 1.88 5.56 -16.22
C ALA A 30 0.52 4.86 -16.42
N GLY A 31 -0.41 5.04 -15.47
CA GLY A 31 -1.76 4.48 -15.51
C GLY A 31 -2.57 4.92 -16.73
N LEU A 32 -2.41 6.16 -17.20
CA LEU A 32 -3.11 6.69 -18.39
C LEU A 32 -2.84 5.88 -19.67
N GLY A 33 -1.68 5.21 -19.75
CA GLY A 33 -1.35 4.32 -20.87
C GLY A 33 -1.37 2.84 -20.52
N ALA A 34 -1.56 2.47 -19.25
CA ALA A 34 -1.50 1.09 -18.80
C ALA A 34 -2.77 0.30 -19.16
N ASP A 35 -2.64 -1.02 -19.22
CA ASP A 35 -3.78 -1.90 -19.45
C ASP A 35 -4.76 -1.84 -18.25
N PRO A 36 -6.09 -1.76 -18.48
CA PRO A 36 -7.08 -1.74 -17.41
C PRO A 36 -7.05 -2.94 -16.46
N MET A 37 -6.43 -4.06 -16.84
CA MET A 37 -6.22 -5.21 -15.96
C MET A 37 -5.06 -5.00 -14.96
N THR A 38 -4.27 -3.95 -15.12
CA THR A 38 -3.24 -3.54 -14.15
C THR A 38 -3.82 -2.60 -13.11
N MET A 39 -3.27 -2.62 -11.89
CA MET A 39 -3.72 -1.75 -10.81
C MET A 39 -3.65 -0.26 -11.19
N ILE A 40 -2.55 0.21 -11.80
CA ILE A 40 -2.40 1.60 -12.23
C ILE A 40 -3.32 1.97 -13.40
N GLY A 41 -3.59 1.05 -14.32
CA GLY A 41 -4.51 1.28 -15.45
C GLY A 41 -5.96 1.36 -15.00
N ALA A 42 -6.40 0.41 -14.17
CA ALA A 42 -7.73 0.43 -13.56
C ALA A 42 -7.94 1.69 -12.71
N ALA A 43 -6.93 2.06 -11.92
CA ALA A 43 -6.96 3.22 -11.05
C ALA A 43 -7.04 4.54 -11.83
N ALA A 44 -6.23 4.71 -12.87
CA ALA A 44 -6.30 5.88 -13.73
C ALA A 44 -7.66 6.00 -14.42
N TYR A 45 -8.22 4.88 -14.92
CA TYR A 45 -9.54 4.87 -15.55
C TYR A 45 -10.66 5.24 -14.55
N LYS A 46 -10.59 4.73 -13.32
CA LYS A 46 -11.61 4.98 -12.27
C LYS A 46 -11.34 6.25 -11.46
N GLN A 47 -10.25 6.96 -11.74
CA GLN A 47 -9.78 8.10 -10.95
C GLN A 47 -9.59 7.77 -9.46
N ILE A 48 -9.14 6.55 -9.18
CA ILE A 48 -8.82 6.09 -7.82
C ILE A 48 -7.32 6.30 -7.60
N PRO A 49 -6.90 6.86 -6.47
CA PRO A 49 -5.48 7.05 -6.20
C PRO A 49 -4.76 5.71 -6.00
N VAL A 50 -3.66 5.52 -6.73
CA VAL A 50 -2.67 4.47 -6.49
C VAL A 50 -1.32 5.14 -6.36
N LEU A 51 -0.64 4.87 -5.25
CA LEU A 51 0.61 5.50 -4.91
C LEU A 51 1.55 4.50 -4.24
N VAL A 52 2.80 4.51 -4.64
CA VAL A 52 3.87 3.88 -3.87
C VAL A 52 4.11 4.75 -2.64
N SER A 53 3.98 4.18 -1.45
CA SER A 53 4.03 4.93 -0.18
C SER A 53 5.32 5.73 -0.05
N ILE A 54 6.46 5.03 -0.02
CA ILE A 54 7.82 5.58 -0.11
C ILE A 54 8.59 4.71 -1.10
N PRO A 55 9.20 5.30 -2.14
CA PRO A 55 9.92 4.51 -3.13
C PRO A 55 11.06 3.73 -2.48
N GLN A 56 11.20 2.46 -2.86
CA GLN A 56 12.36 1.66 -2.51
C GLN A 56 13.55 2.13 -3.36
N LEU A 57 14.21 3.21 -2.92
CA LEU A 57 15.35 3.83 -3.61
C LEU A 57 16.66 3.02 -3.45
N VAL A 58 16.67 2.06 -2.50
CA VAL A 58 17.83 1.20 -2.25
C VAL A 58 18.01 0.23 -3.41
N GLY A 59 19.06 0.44 -4.21
CA GLY A 59 19.38 -0.36 -5.39
C GLY A 59 19.54 0.43 -6.68
N GLY A 60 19.15 1.72 -6.71
CA GLY A 60 19.44 2.63 -7.83
C GLY A 60 18.65 2.36 -9.12
N GLY A 61 17.61 1.53 -9.08
CA GLY A 61 16.77 1.24 -10.25
C GLY A 61 15.97 2.47 -10.68
N ALA A 62 16.01 2.80 -11.98
CA ALA A 62 15.47 4.05 -12.51
C ALA A 62 13.97 4.25 -12.19
N VAL A 63 13.17 3.17 -12.21
CA VAL A 63 11.73 3.24 -11.90
C VAL A 63 11.50 3.78 -10.48
N GLY A 64 12.20 3.24 -9.48
CA GLY A 64 12.05 3.66 -8.08
C GLY A 64 12.49 5.12 -7.88
N LEU A 65 13.61 5.51 -8.51
CA LEU A 65 14.09 6.89 -8.50
C LEU A 65 13.06 7.85 -9.14
N CYS A 66 12.56 7.52 -10.33
CA CYS A 66 11.55 8.33 -11.03
C CYS A 66 10.25 8.46 -10.23
N ILE A 67 9.82 7.41 -9.53
CA ILE A 67 8.67 7.50 -8.61
C ILE A 67 8.98 8.52 -7.52
N GLY A 68 10.15 8.43 -6.89
CA GLY A 68 10.59 9.37 -5.84
C GLY A 68 10.65 10.83 -6.31
N ASP A 69 11.09 11.07 -7.53
CA ASP A 69 11.32 12.42 -8.05
C ASP A 69 10.08 13.06 -8.70
N SER A 70 9.05 12.26 -9.03
CA SER A 70 7.84 12.71 -9.74
C SER A 70 7.00 13.72 -8.97
N ILE A 71 6.95 13.59 -7.64
CA ILE A 71 6.27 14.53 -6.73
C ILE A 71 7.15 14.75 -5.50
N SER A 72 6.95 15.84 -4.76
CA SER A 72 7.71 16.04 -3.54
C SER A 72 7.38 14.96 -2.49
N ILE A 73 8.33 14.67 -1.59
CA ILE A 73 8.05 13.79 -0.43
C ILE A 73 6.89 14.35 0.40
N HIS A 74 6.77 15.68 0.52
CA HIS A 74 5.66 16.32 1.21
C HIS A 74 4.31 15.95 0.57
N ASP A 75 4.18 16.10 -0.75
CA ASP A 75 2.95 15.79 -1.48
C ASP A 75 2.64 14.29 -1.43
N ARG A 76 3.66 13.44 -1.54
CA ARG A 76 3.51 11.99 -1.44
C ARG A 76 2.98 11.59 -0.06
N CYS A 77 3.56 12.11 1.01
CA CYS A 77 3.11 11.87 2.37
C CYS A 77 1.68 12.40 2.61
N ALA A 78 1.36 13.60 2.12
CA ALA A 78 0.02 14.17 2.24
C ALA A 78 -1.03 13.32 1.52
N LYS A 79 -0.75 12.87 0.28
CA LYS A 79 -1.64 11.99 -0.48
C LYS A 79 -1.82 10.62 0.19
N ASN A 80 -0.75 10.01 0.71
CA ASN A 80 -0.87 8.77 1.47
C ASN A 80 -1.73 8.95 2.72
N ALA A 81 -1.52 10.04 3.47
CA ALA A 81 -2.33 10.36 4.64
C ALA A 81 -3.80 10.55 4.27
N GLU A 82 -4.10 11.21 3.15
CA GLU A 82 -5.48 11.36 2.64
C GLU A 82 -6.10 10.01 2.27
N ILE A 83 -5.38 9.16 1.52
CA ILE A 83 -5.86 7.81 1.14
C ILE A 83 -6.19 6.98 2.39
N LEU A 84 -5.28 6.94 3.36
CA LEU A 84 -5.47 6.19 4.61
C LEU A 84 -6.56 6.83 5.48
N GLY A 85 -6.61 8.16 5.53
CA GLY A 85 -7.58 8.94 6.28
C GLY A 85 -9.01 8.77 5.79
N ASN A 86 -9.20 8.55 4.48
CA ASN A 86 -10.52 8.33 3.88
C ASN A 86 -10.95 6.85 3.86
N ALA A 87 -10.07 5.91 4.20
CA ALA A 87 -10.39 4.48 4.19
C ALA A 87 -11.11 4.04 5.46
N ASP A 88 -12.22 3.30 5.36
CA ASP A 88 -12.84 2.61 6.51
C ASP A 88 -12.11 1.30 6.84
N VAL A 89 -11.59 0.64 5.81
CA VAL A 89 -10.85 -0.62 5.90
C VAL A 89 -9.51 -0.46 5.18
N ILE A 90 -8.43 -0.83 5.87
CA ILE A 90 -7.07 -0.87 5.34
C ILE A 90 -6.65 -2.33 5.28
N ILE A 91 -6.20 -2.80 4.11
CA ILE A 91 -5.68 -4.15 3.93
C ILE A 91 -4.19 -4.06 3.62
N GLU A 92 -3.37 -4.63 4.49
CA GLU A 92 -1.94 -4.82 4.27
C GLU A 92 -1.68 -6.25 3.83
N SER A 93 -0.90 -6.43 2.76
CA SER A 93 -0.64 -7.75 2.21
C SER A 93 0.79 -7.87 1.70
N GLY A 94 1.45 -8.99 2.03
CA GLY A 94 2.79 -9.30 1.52
C GLY A 94 3.89 -8.41 2.08
N LEU A 95 3.78 -8.03 3.36
CA LEU A 95 4.77 -7.21 4.04
C LEU A 95 6.09 -7.97 4.24
N ALA A 96 7.08 -7.71 3.39
CA ALA A 96 8.43 -8.25 3.55
C ALA A 96 9.24 -7.52 4.64
N LEU A 97 9.08 -6.20 4.72
CA LEU A 97 9.56 -5.32 5.79
C LEU A 97 8.46 -4.29 5.98
N ALA A 98 7.85 -4.21 7.17
CA ALA A 98 6.74 -3.29 7.33
C ALA A 98 7.27 -1.86 7.38
N GLN A 99 6.70 -1.01 6.52
CA GLN A 99 6.83 0.42 6.67
C GLN A 99 6.00 0.84 7.89
N GLU A 100 6.60 1.65 8.76
CA GLU A 100 5.90 2.13 9.95
C GLU A 100 4.80 3.12 9.51
N ILE A 101 3.54 2.71 9.68
CA ILE A 101 2.38 3.59 9.54
C ILE A 101 2.21 4.32 10.87
N HIS A 102 2.58 5.59 10.90
CA HIS A 102 2.34 6.45 12.06
C HIS A 102 0.92 7.02 12.02
N ASP A 103 0.17 6.84 13.10
CA ASP A 103 -1.18 7.37 13.31
C ASP A 103 -1.11 8.84 13.78
N GLY A 104 -1.46 9.81 12.95
CA GLY A 104 -1.55 11.21 13.36
C GLY A 104 -2.96 11.57 13.84
N PRO A 105 -3.22 12.77 14.36
CA PRO A 105 -2.37 13.51 15.28
C PRO A 105 -2.23 12.86 16.66
N PHE A 106 -2.89 11.72 16.91
CA PHE A 106 -2.95 11.09 18.24
C PHE A 106 -2.32 9.68 18.27
N GLU A 107 -1.12 9.51 17.71
CA GLU A 107 -0.25 8.42 18.18
C GLU A 107 0.11 8.75 19.62
N THR A 108 -0.58 8.12 20.57
CA THR A 108 -0.47 8.39 22.02
C THR A 108 0.94 8.26 22.61
N TYR A 109 1.88 7.68 21.86
CA TYR A 109 3.24 7.40 22.32
C TYR A 109 4.33 8.28 21.69
N THR A 110 4.09 8.91 20.54
CA THR A 110 5.12 9.70 19.81
C THR A 110 4.71 11.15 19.59
N GLY A 111 3.42 11.47 19.67
CA GLY A 111 2.91 12.81 19.38
C GLY A 111 3.03 13.23 17.90
N HIS A 112 3.16 12.27 16.97
CA HIS A 112 3.20 12.57 15.54
C HIS A 112 1.95 13.34 15.10
N GLY A 113 2.17 14.46 14.41
CA GLY A 113 1.09 15.25 13.81
C GLY A 113 0.36 16.22 14.74
N ILE A 114 0.64 16.26 16.05
CA ILE A 114 -0.03 17.20 16.99
C ILE A 114 0.17 18.65 16.56
N TRP A 115 1.42 19.07 16.36
CA TRP A 115 1.73 20.45 15.94
C TRP A 115 1.24 20.76 14.54
N ALA A 116 1.30 19.77 13.64
CA ALA A 116 0.77 19.91 12.29
C ALA A 116 -0.75 20.15 12.34
N GLN A 117 -1.48 19.43 13.20
CA GLN A 117 -2.90 19.65 13.44
C GLN A 117 -3.17 21.03 14.06
N TRP A 118 -2.36 21.46 15.04
CA TRP A 118 -2.48 22.82 15.62
C TRP A 118 -2.30 23.92 14.58
N ASP A 119 -1.44 23.69 13.59
CA ASP A 119 -1.22 24.56 12.43
C ASP A 119 -2.29 24.40 11.33
N ASN A 120 -3.37 23.64 11.54
CA ASN A 120 -4.37 23.28 10.53
C ASN A 120 -3.80 22.59 9.27
N LYS A 121 -2.66 21.90 9.39
CA LYS A 121 -2.12 21.08 8.31
C LYS A 121 -2.87 19.74 8.24
N PRO A 122 -3.04 19.14 7.05
CA PRO A 122 -3.66 17.84 6.90
C PRO A 122 -2.92 16.76 7.70
N VAL A 123 -3.65 16.07 8.55
CA VAL A 123 -3.22 14.89 9.30
C VAL A 123 -4.34 13.86 9.23
N TYR A 124 -4.01 12.58 9.39
CA TYR A 124 -5.00 11.50 9.37
C TYR A 124 -4.88 10.66 10.63
N SER A 125 -6.00 10.07 11.08
CA SER A 125 -6.03 9.15 12.21
C SER A 125 -6.56 7.77 11.83
N LEU A 126 -6.03 6.72 12.46
CA LEU A 126 -6.51 5.34 12.36
C LEU A 126 -7.69 5.04 13.31
N LYS A 127 -8.10 6.01 14.14
CA LYS A 127 -9.24 5.87 15.04
C LYS A 127 -10.51 5.48 14.26
N GLY A 128 -11.15 4.40 14.69
CA GLY A 128 -12.40 3.90 14.09
C GLY A 128 -12.23 3.13 12.78
N LYS A 129 -11.00 2.96 12.29
CA LYS A 129 -10.71 2.18 11.07
C LYS A 129 -10.50 0.72 11.40
N HIS A 130 -10.71 -0.15 10.42
CA HIS A 130 -10.37 -1.57 10.49
C HIS A 130 -9.08 -1.84 9.73
N LEU A 131 -8.11 -2.47 10.38
CA LEU A 131 -6.86 -2.89 9.76
C LEU A 131 -6.88 -4.42 9.62
N ILE A 132 -6.73 -4.91 8.40
CA ILE A 132 -6.60 -6.34 8.10
C ILE A 132 -5.21 -6.58 7.55
N ARG A 133 -4.48 -7.53 8.12
CA ARG A 133 -3.12 -7.84 7.68
C ARG A 133 -2.98 -9.30 7.27
N PHE A 134 -2.52 -9.52 6.04
CA PHE A 134 -2.14 -10.83 5.54
C PHE A 134 -0.63 -11.00 5.68
N ASP A 135 -0.22 -11.94 6.54
CA ASP A 135 1.18 -12.20 6.85
C ASP A 135 1.48 -13.70 6.81
N LEU A 136 2.75 -14.05 6.65
CA LEU A 136 3.24 -15.42 6.75
C LEU A 136 3.81 -15.72 8.14
N ASP A 137 4.08 -14.70 8.96
CA ASP A 137 4.69 -14.88 10.28
C ASP A 137 3.64 -15.19 11.36
N GLU A 138 3.59 -16.45 11.80
CA GLU A 138 2.74 -16.92 12.92
C GLU A 138 3.00 -16.16 14.24
N ASN A 139 4.16 -15.53 14.40
CA ASN A 139 4.44 -14.72 15.59
C ASN A 139 3.52 -13.49 15.68
N LEU A 140 3.00 -13.00 14.55
CA LEU A 140 2.06 -11.89 14.52
C LEU A 140 0.79 -12.21 15.32
N GLU A 141 0.24 -13.41 15.12
CA GLU A 141 -0.95 -13.86 15.83
C GLU A 141 -0.69 -14.00 17.33
N LYS A 142 0.46 -14.58 17.71
CA LYS A 142 0.86 -14.72 19.12
C LYS A 142 0.99 -13.37 19.82
N VAL A 143 1.62 -12.39 19.17
CA VAL A 143 1.76 -11.03 19.71
C VAL A 143 0.40 -10.34 19.80
N TRP A 144 -0.46 -10.51 18.80
CA TRP A 144 -1.81 -9.94 18.79
C TRP A 144 -2.67 -10.49 19.94
N GLN A 145 -2.67 -11.81 20.17
CA GLN A 145 -3.37 -12.45 21.29
C GLN A 145 -2.85 -11.93 22.65
N GLN A 146 -1.51 -11.91 22.83
CA GLN A 146 -0.89 -11.43 24.07
C GLN A 146 -1.23 -9.97 24.41
N GLN A 147 -1.40 -9.10 23.40
CA GLN A 147 -1.76 -7.69 23.62
C GLN A 147 -3.20 -7.52 24.08
N ARG A 148 -4.13 -8.36 23.62
CA ARG A 148 -5.53 -8.33 24.08
C ARG A 148 -5.69 -8.96 25.46
N ASP A 149 -4.94 -10.01 25.74
CA ASP A 149 -5.02 -10.73 27.02
C ASP A 149 -4.30 -10.03 28.18
N SER A 150 -3.41 -9.06 27.88
CA SER A 150 -2.62 -8.41 28.90
C SER A 150 -2.71 -6.87 28.85
N SER A 151 -3.52 -6.33 29.76
CA SER A 151 -3.43 -4.91 30.20
C SER A 151 -2.01 -4.54 30.69
N LYS A 152 -1.14 -5.55 30.91
CA LYS A 152 0.28 -5.40 31.26
C LYS A 152 1.13 -4.86 30.12
N ILE A 153 0.84 -5.13 28.85
CA ILE A 153 1.65 -4.62 27.74
C ILE A 153 1.44 -3.10 27.58
N GLN A 154 0.20 -2.62 27.56
CA GLN A 154 -0.08 -1.17 27.52
C GLN A 154 0.56 -0.42 28.70
N LYS A 155 0.50 -1.01 29.91
CA LYS A 155 1.09 -0.44 31.13
C LYS A 155 2.63 -0.45 31.11
N ALA A 156 3.25 -1.53 30.64
CA ALA A 156 4.71 -1.62 30.55
C ALA A 156 5.31 -0.75 29.43
N ILE A 157 4.53 -0.46 28.37
CA ILE A 157 4.89 0.54 27.36
C ILE A 157 4.80 1.94 27.94
N ALA A 158 3.77 2.26 28.73
CA ALA A 158 3.68 3.53 29.46
C ALA A 158 4.84 3.72 30.44
N ASP A 159 5.33 2.64 31.04
CA ASP A 159 6.50 2.63 31.94
C ASP A 159 7.87 2.61 31.21
N GLY A 160 7.89 2.69 29.87
CA GLY A 160 9.13 2.75 29.08
C GLY A 160 9.96 1.46 29.03
N LYS A 161 9.39 0.29 29.34
CA LYS A 161 10.14 -0.98 29.37
C LYS A 161 10.34 -1.56 27.96
N PRO A 162 11.51 -2.18 27.65
CA PRO A 162 11.74 -2.81 26.36
C PRO A 162 10.78 -3.97 26.09
N LYS A 163 10.04 -3.89 24.98
CA LYS A 163 8.97 -4.83 24.60
C LYS A 163 9.47 -6.29 24.45
N THR A 164 10.70 -6.48 24.00
CA THR A 164 11.36 -7.80 23.86
C THR A 164 11.44 -8.59 25.16
N LYS A 165 11.65 -7.90 26.30
CA LYS A 165 11.75 -8.55 27.61
C LYS A 165 10.39 -9.01 28.16
N ILE A 166 9.28 -8.55 27.59
CA ILE A 166 7.93 -8.80 28.10
C ILE A 166 7.26 -9.95 27.34
N THR A 167 7.45 -10.04 26.03
CA THR A 167 6.74 -11.03 25.18
C THR A 167 7.57 -12.28 24.90
N GLY A 168 8.90 -12.25 25.07
CA GLY A 168 9.80 -13.37 24.76
C GLY A 168 9.93 -13.71 23.26
N VAL A 169 9.17 -13.00 22.40
CA VAL A 169 9.24 -13.09 20.94
C VAL A 169 10.22 -12.03 20.43
N PRO A 170 11.07 -12.32 19.42
CA PRO A 170 11.94 -11.33 18.81
C PRO A 170 11.09 -10.17 18.30
N PHE A 171 11.10 -9.07 19.04
CA PHE A 171 10.33 -7.89 18.68
C PHE A 171 11.00 -7.22 17.48
N ARG A 172 10.27 -7.08 16.38
CA ARG A 172 10.70 -6.23 15.27
C ARG A 172 9.92 -4.92 15.34
N MET A 173 10.57 -3.79 15.06
CA MET A 173 9.93 -2.47 15.22
C MET A 173 8.70 -2.32 14.32
N GLU A 174 8.70 -3.00 13.17
CA GLU A 174 7.50 -3.17 12.36
C GLU A 174 6.32 -3.64 13.22
N MET A 175 6.45 -4.74 13.97
CA MET A 175 5.40 -5.31 14.82
C MET A 175 4.80 -4.34 15.87
N SER A 176 5.43 -3.18 16.10
CA SER A 176 5.06 -2.22 17.14
C SER A 176 3.83 -1.37 16.85
N GLY A 177 3.48 -1.14 15.58
CA GLY A 177 2.27 -0.41 15.18
C GLY A 177 1.01 -1.29 15.18
N PHE A 178 1.17 -2.57 14.82
CA PHE A 178 0.08 -3.44 14.37
C PHE A 178 -0.91 -3.89 15.43
N ALA A 179 -0.47 -3.93 16.68
CA ALA A 179 -1.30 -4.42 17.79
C ALA A 179 -1.80 -3.29 18.71
N ARG A 180 -1.55 -2.03 18.34
CA ARG A 180 -2.10 -0.87 19.06
C ARG A 180 -3.55 -0.55 18.67
N LEU A 181 -3.97 -0.92 17.46
CA LEU A 181 -5.37 -0.77 17.03
C LEU A 181 -6.18 -1.98 17.49
N GLU A 182 -7.15 -1.74 18.37
CA GLU A 182 -8.05 -2.79 18.90
C GLU A 182 -8.80 -3.51 17.78
N THR A 183 -9.09 -2.82 16.68
CA THR A 183 -9.79 -3.30 15.48
C THR A 183 -8.90 -4.04 14.48
N SER A 184 -7.61 -4.22 14.77
CA SER A 184 -6.67 -4.94 13.91
C SER A 184 -6.97 -6.44 13.87
N ILE A 185 -6.93 -7.03 12.67
CA ILE A 185 -7.22 -8.45 12.40
C ILE A 185 -6.02 -9.07 11.65
N PRO A 186 -5.23 -9.94 12.31
CA PRO A 186 -4.20 -10.70 11.64
C PRO A 186 -4.81 -11.91 10.92
N ILE A 187 -4.35 -12.17 9.68
CA ILE A 187 -4.62 -13.41 8.93
C ILE A 187 -3.27 -14.00 8.54
N VAL A 188 -2.98 -15.18 9.06
CA VAL A 188 -1.74 -15.90 8.77
C VAL A 188 -1.98 -16.91 7.66
N GLY A 189 -1.22 -16.84 6.58
CA GLY A 189 -1.30 -17.79 5.47
C GLY A 189 -0.74 -17.27 4.15
N ASP A 190 -0.68 -18.17 3.16
CA ASP A 190 -0.17 -17.86 1.83
C ASP A 190 -1.08 -16.83 1.12
N LEU A 191 -0.48 -15.77 0.56
CA LEU A 191 -1.23 -14.72 -0.12
C LEU A 191 -2.06 -15.25 -1.30
N GLY A 192 -1.52 -16.22 -2.03
CA GLY A 192 -2.18 -16.88 -3.13
C GLY A 192 -3.35 -17.78 -2.71
N GLU A 193 -3.50 -18.06 -1.41
CA GLU A 193 -4.64 -18.77 -0.82
C GLU A 193 -5.63 -17.81 -0.15
N ILE A 194 -5.13 -16.80 0.56
CA ILE A 194 -5.98 -15.83 1.28
C ILE A 194 -6.75 -14.93 0.32
N TRP A 195 -6.08 -14.30 -0.65
CA TRP A 195 -6.73 -13.33 -1.54
C TRP A 195 -7.93 -13.89 -2.30
N PRO A 196 -7.87 -15.09 -2.92
CA PRO A 196 -9.03 -15.65 -3.63
C PRO A 196 -10.24 -15.86 -2.71
N ILE A 197 -10.02 -16.29 -1.46
CA ILE A 197 -11.09 -16.52 -0.47
C ILE A 197 -11.73 -15.18 -0.08
N VAL A 198 -10.89 -14.19 0.25
CA VAL A 198 -11.37 -12.84 0.63
C VAL A 198 -12.11 -12.20 -0.54
N ALA A 199 -11.52 -12.21 -1.73
CA ALA A 199 -12.12 -11.65 -2.93
C ALA A 199 -13.48 -12.31 -3.24
N SER A 200 -13.56 -13.65 -3.18
CA SER A 200 -14.81 -14.37 -3.43
C SER A 200 -15.92 -14.02 -2.43
N ARG A 201 -15.59 -13.91 -1.14
CA ARG A 201 -16.57 -13.54 -0.10
C ARG A 201 -17.02 -12.09 -0.23
N VAL A 202 -16.08 -11.17 -0.37
CA VAL A 202 -16.37 -9.73 -0.54
C VAL A 202 -17.19 -9.51 -1.80
N ALA A 203 -16.85 -10.17 -2.91
CA ALA A 203 -17.61 -10.09 -4.15
C ALA A 203 -19.05 -10.59 -3.97
N LYS A 204 -19.25 -11.71 -3.26
CA LYS A 204 -20.59 -12.22 -2.95
C LYS A 204 -21.38 -11.24 -2.07
N ASP A 205 -20.76 -10.70 -1.03
CA ASP A 205 -21.44 -9.81 -0.07
C ASP A 205 -21.76 -8.44 -0.70
N LEU A 206 -20.98 -8.01 -1.69
CA LEU A 206 -21.22 -6.78 -2.47
C LEU A 206 -22.04 -7.00 -3.74
N ASP A 207 -22.46 -8.23 -4.04
CA ASP A 207 -23.14 -8.62 -5.29
C ASP A 207 -22.35 -8.21 -6.56
N ILE A 208 -21.03 -8.40 -6.53
CA ILE A 208 -20.11 -8.12 -7.62
C ILE A 208 -19.69 -9.45 -8.28
N LYS A 209 -19.77 -9.50 -9.61
CA LYS A 209 -19.15 -10.58 -10.38
C LYS A 209 -17.68 -10.27 -10.61
N LEU A 210 -16.81 -11.22 -10.25
CA LEU A 210 -15.39 -11.14 -10.58
C LEU A 210 -15.13 -11.72 -11.97
N ASP A 211 -14.57 -10.91 -12.86
CA ASP A 211 -14.17 -11.34 -14.20
C ASP A 211 -12.83 -12.10 -14.22
N PHE A 212 -12.07 -12.00 -13.13
CA PHE A 212 -10.77 -12.63 -12.96
C PHE A 212 -10.58 -13.06 -11.51
N MET A 213 -9.98 -14.23 -11.29
CA MET A 213 -9.70 -14.77 -9.96
C MET A 213 -8.21 -15.07 -9.83
N SER A 214 -7.62 -14.65 -8.71
CA SER A 214 -6.25 -15.01 -8.37
C SER A 214 -6.13 -16.47 -7.94
N TYR A 215 -4.97 -17.08 -8.15
CA TYR A 215 -4.65 -18.43 -7.64
C TYR A 215 -3.21 -18.49 -7.14
N LYS A 216 -2.94 -19.40 -6.20
CA LYS A 216 -1.58 -19.72 -5.74
C LYS A 216 -0.72 -20.16 -6.92
N GLN A 217 0.44 -19.52 -7.10
CA GLN A 217 1.24 -19.60 -8.33
C GLN A 217 1.74 -21.02 -8.69
N GLU A 218 1.88 -21.88 -7.70
CA GLU A 218 2.39 -23.26 -7.84
C GLU A 218 1.32 -24.23 -8.35
N THR A 219 0.03 -23.90 -8.16
CA THR A 219 -1.10 -24.71 -8.63
C THR A 219 -1.22 -24.68 -10.15
N THR A 220 -1.94 -25.66 -10.72
CA THR A 220 -2.23 -25.69 -12.16
C THR A 220 -2.95 -24.41 -12.60
N GLN A 221 -3.99 -24.01 -11.86
CA GLN A 221 -4.76 -22.79 -12.10
C GLN A 221 -3.88 -21.54 -12.00
N GLY A 222 -2.93 -21.51 -11.05
CA GLY A 222 -1.97 -20.41 -10.91
C GLY A 222 -0.96 -20.31 -12.06
N LYS A 223 -0.61 -21.44 -12.69
CA LYS A 223 0.22 -21.44 -13.92
C LYS A 223 -0.57 -20.92 -15.11
N GLU A 224 -1.78 -21.46 -15.33
CA GLU A 224 -2.70 -21.01 -16.39
C GLU A 224 -3.01 -19.52 -16.28
N MET A 225 -3.26 -19.04 -15.07
CA MET A 225 -3.48 -17.62 -14.78
C MET A 225 -2.28 -16.75 -15.20
N ARG A 226 -1.05 -17.19 -14.91
CA ARG A 226 0.16 -16.43 -15.27
C ARG A 226 0.39 -16.41 -16.78
N GLU A 227 0.18 -17.54 -17.45
CA GLU A 227 0.25 -17.63 -18.92
C GLU A 227 -0.79 -16.69 -19.55
N TRP A 228 -2.03 -16.74 -19.05
CA TRP A 228 -3.08 -15.82 -19.50
C TRP A 228 -2.69 -14.35 -19.30
N ILE A 229 -2.10 -13.97 -18.17
CA ILE A 229 -1.63 -12.58 -17.93
C ILE A 229 -0.59 -12.18 -18.98
N VAL A 230 0.39 -13.04 -19.26
CA VAL A 230 1.46 -12.76 -20.23
C VAL A 230 0.89 -12.54 -21.64
N ASP A 231 -0.12 -13.32 -22.02
CA ASP A 231 -0.72 -13.26 -23.35
C ASP A 231 -1.69 -12.07 -23.50
N ASN A 232 -2.43 -11.73 -22.44
CA ASN A 232 -3.58 -10.83 -22.53
C ASN A 232 -3.30 -9.43 -21.98
N VAL A 233 -2.55 -9.28 -20.89
CA VAL A 233 -2.32 -7.99 -20.24
C VAL A 233 -1.22 -7.24 -20.97
N LYS A 234 -1.55 -6.09 -21.56
CA LYS A 234 -0.61 -5.33 -22.37
C LYS A 234 0.25 -4.40 -21.52
N TYR A 235 1.44 -4.11 -22.05
CA TYR A 235 2.29 -3.07 -21.52
C TYR A 235 1.70 -1.69 -21.81
N ILE A 236 2.30 -0.64 -21.25
CA ILE A 236 1.89 0.74 -21.48
C ILE A 236 1.89 1.05 -22.99
N ASP A 237 0.75 1.52 -23.48
CA ASP A 237 0.55 1.98 -24.85
C ASP A 237 0.77 3.50 -24.93
N ARG A 238 1.80 3.92 -25.66
CA ARG A 238 2.15 5.34 -25.83
C ARG A 238 1.05 6.15 -26.53
N LYS A 239 0.24 5.54 -27.39
CA LYS A 239 -0.89 6.22 -28.03
C LYS A 239 -1.99 6.49 -27.01
N LYS A 240 -2.35 5.49 -26.19
CA LYS A 240 -3.31 5.66 -25.09
C LYS A 240 -2.83 6.70 -24.09
N LEU A 241 -1.55 6.64 -23.70
CA LEU A 241 -0.93 7.65 -22.85
C LEU A 241 -1.13 9.06 -23.40
N LYS A 242 -0.83 9.28 -24.69
CA LYS A 242 -1.01 10.61 -25.32
C LYS A 242 -2.47 11.06 -25.33
N ILE A 243 -3.41 10.15 -25.58
CA ILE A 243 -4.85 10.44 -25.52
C ILE A 243 -5.25 10.81 -24.10
N GLY A 244 -4.88 9.99 -23.11
CA GLY A 244 -5.18 10.24 -21.70
C GLY A 244 -4.58 11.54 -21.18
N LEU A 245 -3.38 11.92 -21.63
CA LEU A 245 -2.83 13.24 -21.29
C LEU A 245 -3.75 14.37 -21.82
N ASN A 246 -4.19 14.30 -23.08
CA ASN A 246 -5.08 15.32 -23.64
C ASN A 246 -6.47 15.35 -22.97
N GLU A 247 -7.04 14.19 -22.64
CA GLU A 247 -8.39 14.08 -22.06
C GLU A 247 -8.50 14.67 -20.66
N TYR A 248 -7.43 14.58 -19.87
CA TYR A 248 -7.37 15.16 -18.54
C TYR A 248 -6.92 16.64 -18.55
N GLU A 249 -6.89 17.28 -19.72
CA GLU A 249 -6.32 18.61 -19.96
C GLU A 249 -4.88 18.75 -19.42
N LEU A 250 -4.09 17.68 -19.57
CA LEU A 250 -2.69 17.57 -19.16
C LEU A 250 -1.75 17.82 -20.33
#